data_AF-A0A2E2PWG8-F1
#
_entry.id   AF-A0A2E2PWG8-F1
#
_cell.length_a   1.000
_cell.length_b   1.000
_cell.length_c   1.000
_cell.angle_alpha   90.00
_cell.angle_beta   90.00
_cell.angle_gamma   90.00
#
_symmetry.space_group_name_H-M   'P 1'
#
loop_
_entity.id
_entity.type
_entity.pdbx_description
1 polymer ?
#
loop_
_entity_poly.entity_id
_entity_poly.type
_entity_poly.pdbx_seq_one_letter_code
_entity_poly.pdbx_strand_id
1 'polypeptide(L)' 'LVPFVDATGRRAGLVYLYKQGTFYPFAPQAGAGRTRDNLLEIQLRDLLAGELPVEREMSRWLAIWGAPGL' A
#
# COMPACT_ATOMS: atom_id res chain seq x y z
N LEU A 1 7.47 -3.29 6.01
CA LEU A 1 6.38 -2.34 5.73
C LEU A 1 6.88 -0.95 6.08
N VAL A 2 6.71 0.01 5.18
CA VAL A 2 7.11 1.41 5.42
C VAL A 2 5.85 2.28 5.40
N PRO A 3 5.44 2.89 6.53
CA PRO A 3 4.23 3.72 6.59
C PRO A 3 4.51 5.17 6.13
N PHE A 4 3.50 5.77 5.50
CA PHE A 4 3.47 7.15 5.02
C PHE A 4 2.14 7.79 5.42
N VAL A 5 2.17 9.09 5.71
CA VAL A 5 0.97 9.90 6.01
C VAL A 5 1.06 11.19 5.23
N ASP A 6 0.00 11.55 4.51
CA ASP A 6 -0.07 12.84 3.79
C ASP A 6 -0.56 13.98 4.69
N ALA A 7 -0.52 15.21 4.19
CA ALA A 7 -0.97 16.40 4.92
C ALA A 7 -2.48 16.39 5.26
N THR A 8 -3.27 15.57 4.56
CA THR A 8 -4.72 15.40 4.81
C THR A 8 -5.01 14.29 5.83
N GLY A 9 -3.98 13.59 6.33
CA GLY A 9 -4.09 12.49 7.28
C GLY A 9 -4.38 11.14 6.64
N ARG A 10 -4.33 11.01 5.31
CA ARG A 10 -4.46 9.71 4.63
C ARG A 10 -3.18 8.91 4.85
N ARG A 11 -3.35 7.62 5.13
CA ARG A 11 -2.25 6.68 5.42
C ARG A 11 -2.07 5.72 4.26
N ALA A 12 -0.81 5.44 3.95
CA ALA A 12 -0.44 4.39 3.00
C ALA A 12 0.82 3.68 3.50
N GLY A 13 0.97 2.42 3.13
CA GLY A 13 2.11 1.60 3.50
C GLY A 13 2.69 0.95 2.26
N LEU A 14 4.01 0.99 2.13
CA LEU A 14 4.70 0.19 1.12
C LEU A 14 5.06 -1.17 1.72
N VAL A 15 4.50 -2.23 1.14
CA VAL A 15 4.72 -3.61 1.57
C VAL A 15 5.72 -4.26 0.63
N TYR A 16 6.72 -4.94 1.18
CA TYR A 16 7.72 -5.68 0.42
C TYR A 16 7.41 -7.18 0.45
N LEU A 17 7.25 -7.79 -0.72
CA LEU A 17 7.08 -9.22 -0.91
C LEU A 17 8.44 -9.88 -1.08
N TYR A 18 9.00 -10.37 0.03
CA TYR A 18 10.36 -10.94 0.06
C TYR A 18 10.61 -12.02 -1.00
N LYS A 19 9.65 -12.92 -1.23
CA LYS A 19 9.79 -14.02 -2.19
C LYS A 19 9.76 -13.56 -3.65
N GLN A 20 9.11 -12.44 -3.93
CA GLN A 20 8.94 -11.90 -5.29
C GLN A 20 9.96 -10.80 -5.59
N GLY A 21 10.55 -10.18 -4.56
CA GLY A 21 11.40 -9.01 -4.73
C GLY A 21 10.62 -7.77 -5.18
N THR A 22 9.30 -7.75 -4.98
CA THR A 22 8.39 -6.70 -5.43
C THR A 22 7.77 -5.95 -4.26
N PHE A 23 7.23 -4.77 -4.55
CA PHE A 23 6.50 -3.97 -3.59
C PHE A 23 5.05 -3.77 -4.03
N TYR A 24 4.14 -3.60 -3.07
CA TYR A 24 2.81 -3.10 -3.36
C TYR A 24 2.39 -2.04 -2.34
N PRO A 25 1.69 -0.99 -2.80
CA PRO A 25 1.07 -0.02 -1.90
C PRO A 25 -0.17 -0.64 -1.25
N PHE A 26 -0.35 -0.34 0.04
CA PHE A 26 -1.54 -0.68 0.79
C PHE A 26 -2.06 0.57 1.50
N ALA A 27 -3.30 0.95 1.26
CA ALA A 27 -3.87 2.19 1.79
C ALA A 27 -5.13 1.89 2.62
N PRO A 28 -5.02 1.82 3.96
CA PRO A 28 -6.20 1.66 4.80
C PRO A 28 -7.03 2.95 4.80
N GLN A 29 -8.34 2.81 4.69
CA GLN A 29 -9.25 3.95 4.80
C GLN A 29 -9.40 4.34 6.28
N ALA A 30 -9.06 5.60 6.58
CA ALA A 30 -9.13 6.13 7.95
C ALA A 30 -10.55 6.03 8.52
N GLY A 31 -10.67 5.51 9.75
CA GLY A 31 -11.94 5.45 10.49
C GLY A 31 -12.98 4.43 9.98
N ALA A 32 -12.69 3.65 8.94
CA ALA A 32 -13.65 2.76 8.28
C ALA A 32 -13.44 1.26 8.57
N GLY A 33 -12.75 0.90 9.65
CA GLY A 33 -12.46 -0.50 10.00
C GLY A 33 -11.52 -1.17 8.99
N ARG A 34 -11.83 -2.39 8.54
CA ARG A 34 -11.02 -3.17 7.57
C ARG A 34 -11.36 -2.84 6.12
N THR A 35 -11.28 -1.55 5.76
CA THR A 35 -11.60 -1.05 4.42
C THR A 35 -10.37 -0.42 3.77
N ARG A 36 -10.17 -0.65 2.46
CA ARG A 36 -9.03 -0.13 1.68
C ARG A 36 -9.47 0.98 0.74
N ASP A 37 -8.61 1.97 0.56
CA ASP A 37 -8.73 2.96 -0.51
C ASP A 37 -8.03 2.42 -1.77
N ASN A 38 -8.75 1.60 -2.54
CA ASN A 38 -8.22 0.99 -3.77
C ASN A 38 -7.76 2.03 -4.80
N LEU A 39 -8.40 3.20 -4.82
CA LEU A 39 -8.05 4.27 -5.76
C LEU A 39 -6.68 4.85 -5.43
N LEU A 40 -6.40 5.08 -4.14
CA LEU A 40 -5.09 5.51 -3.68
C LEU A 40 -4.02 4.44 -3.92
N GLU A 41 -4.32 3.15 -3.71
CA GLU A 41 -3.37 2.07 -4.00
C GLU A 41 -2.99 2.02 -5.49
N ILE A 42 -3.94 2.17 -6.41
CA ILE A 42 -3.68 2.22 -7.86
C ILE A 42 -2.84 3.45 -8.23
N GLN A 43 -3.16 4.63 -7.69
CA GLN A 43 -2.37 5.85 -7.95
C GLN A 43 -0.91 5.68 -7.49
N LEU A 44 -0.70 5.14 -6.29
CA LEU A 44 0.64 4.89 -5.76
C LEU A 44 1.39 3.84 -6.58
N ARG A 45 0.71 2.81 -7.07
CA ARG A 45 1.30 1.80 -7.95
C ARG A 45 1.87 2.44 -9.21
N ASP A 46 1.07 3.28 -9.86
CA ASP A 46 1.45 3.91 -11.12
C ASP A 46 2.57 4.93 -10.92
N LEU A 47 2.56 5.66 -9.80
CA LEU A 47 3.64 6.57 -9.40
C LEU A 47 4.96 5.82 -9.15
N LEU A 48 4.90 4.67 -8.49
CA LEU A 48 6.10 3.90 -8.10
C LEU A 48 6.63 2.97 -9.19
N ALA A 49 5.84 2.66 -10.22
CA ALA A 49 6.19 1.67 -11.24
C ALA A 49 7.48 1.99 -12.03
N GLY A 50 7.88 3.26 -12.10
CA GLY A 50 9.15 3.70 -12.72
C GLY A 50 10.36 3.70 -11.78
N GLU A 51 10.14 3.65 -10.46
CA GLU A 51 11.18 3.88 -9.44
C GLU A 51 11.60 2.58 -8.74
N LEU A 52 10.69 1.60 -8.64
CA LEU A 52 10.96 0.34 -7.94
C LEU A 52 10.15 -0.84 -8.52
N PRO A 53 10.56 -2.10 -8.28
CA PRO A 53 9.81 -3.25 -8.74
C PRO A 53 8.45 -3.35 -8.05
N VAL A 54 7.38 -2.96 -8.75
CA VAL A 54 6.01 -3.03 -8.24
C VAL A 54 5.36 -4.36 -8.61
N GLU A 55 4.62 -4.95 -7.67
CA GLU A 55 3.88 -6.19 -7.85
C GLU A 55 2.72 -5.98 -8.83
N ARG A 56 2.69 -6.77 -9.90
CA ARG A 56 1.69 -6.66 -10.98
C ARG A 56 0.44 -7.48 -10.68
N GLU A 57 0.59 -8.58 -9.93
CA GLU A 57 -0.53 -9.45 -9.58
C GLU A 57 -1.26 -8.91 -8.34
N MET A 58 -2.36 -8.18 -8.55
CA MET A 58 -3.18 -7.61 -7.46
C MET A 58 -3.74 -8.68 -6.50
N SER A 59 -3.88 -9.94 -6.93
CA SER A 59 -4.25 -11.06 -6.06
C SER A 59 -3.23 -11.32 -4.95
N ARG A 60 -1.97 -10.87 -5.10
CA ARG A 60 -0.92 -10.96 -4.09
C ARG A 60 -0.94 -9.81 -3.09
N TRP A 61 -1.79 -8.80 -3.31
CA TRP A 61 -1.86 -7.62 -2.45
C TRP A 61 -2.72 -7.96 -1.23
N LEU A 62 -2.03 -8.41 -0.19
CA LEU A 62 -2.63 -8.77 1.08
C LEU A 62 -2.98 -7.50 1.85
N ALA A 63 -4.18 -7.46 2.43
CA ALA A 63 -4.58 -6.40 3.33
C ALA A 63 -3.91 -6.60 4.70
N ILE A 64 -3.02 -5.68 5.08
CA ILE A 64 -2.25 -5.76 6.34
C ILE A 64 -2.87 -4.83 7.38
N TRP A 65 -3.85 -5.34 8.11
CA TRP A 65 -4.52 -4.59 9.17
C TRP A 65 -3.69 -4.58 10.46
N GLY A 66 -3.69 -3.44 11.16
CA GLY A 66 -3.04 -3.30 12.48
C GLY A 66 -1.51 -3.30 12.42
N ALA A 67 -0.91 -3.05 11.24
CA ALA A 67 0.53 -2.85 11.15
C ALA A 67 0.92 -1.55 11.90
N PRO A 68 1.97 -1.57 12.73
CA PRO A 68 2.44 -0.36 13.41
C PRO A 68 2.75 0.76 12.41
N GLY A 69 2.07 1.90 12.55
CA GLY A 69 2.20 3.07 11.68
C GLY A 69 1.10 3.25 10.62
N LEU A 70 0.22 2.27 10.44
CA LEU A 70 -0.95 2.32 9.55
C LEU A 70 -2.27 2.51 10.29
#